data_AF-A0A954RI37-F1
#
_entry.id   AF-A0A954RI37-F1
#
_cell.length_a   1.000
_cell.length_b   1.000
_cell.length_c   1.000
_cell.angle_alpha   90.00
_cell.angle_beta   90.00
_cell.angle_gamma   90.00
#
_symmetry.space_group_name_H-M   'P 1'
#
loop_
_entity.id
_entity.type
_entity.pdbx_description
1 polymer ?
#
loop_
_entity_poly.entity_id
_entity_poly.type
_entity_poly.pdbx_seq_one_letter_code
_entity_poly.pdbx_strand_id
1 'polypeptide(L)'
;PLLTLVTTIFFMLVEPVQNALSRHFERQADTYALERTHDVPAYRSAFKKLARLNKADPDPHPWEVFLFHSHPPIAARLQMADAFAAREISSP
;
A
#
# COMPACT_ATOMS: atom_id res chain seq x y z
N PRO A 1 -13.16 -34.12 -0.04
CA PRO A 1 -11.70 -33.93 0.16
C PRO A 1 -10.97 -33.42 -1.11
N LEU A 2 -11.25 -33.95 -2.30
CA LEU A 2 -10.60 -33.48 -3.53
C LEU A 2 -11.06 -32.07 -3.94
N LEU A 3 -12.37 -31.83 -3.95
CA LEU A 3 -12.92 -30.51 -4.28
C LEU A 3 -12.34 -29.41 -3.41
N THR A 4 -12.29 -29.61 -2.09
CA THR A 4 -11.73 -28.65 -1.13
C THR A 4 -10.26 -28.37 -1.41
N LEU A 5 -9.46 -29.40 -1.70
CA LEU A 5 -8.04 -29.24 -2.04
C LEU A 5 -7.85 -28.40 -3.31
N VAL A 6 -8.61 -28.70 -4.37
CA VAL A 6 -8.55 -27.97 -5.65
C VAL A 6 -8.95 -26.52 -5.46
N THR A 7 -10.03 -26.25 -4.72
CA THR A 7 -10.48 -24.88 -4.47
C THR A 7 -9.46 -24.08 -3.64
N THR A 8 -8.84 -24.69 -2.62
CA THR A 8 -7.83 -24.00 -1.81
C THR A 8 -6.60 -23.63 -2.65
N ILE A 9 -6.10 -24.55 -3.48
CA ILE A 9 -4.97 -24.28 -4.36
C ILE A 9 -5.33 -23.16 -5.35
N PHE A 10 -6.54 -23.21 -5.92
CA PHE A 10 -7.01 -22.16 -6.82
C PHE A 10 -7.01 -20.79 -6.16
N PHE A 11 -7.62 -20.64 -4.98
CA PHE A 11 -7.65 -19.36 -4.28
C PHE A 11 -6.28 -18.87 -3.85
N MET A 12 -5.40 -19.75 -3.40
CA MET A 12 -4.02 -19.42 -3.03
C MET A 12 -3.23 -18.84 -4.23
N LEU A 13 -3.54 -19.26 -5.46
CA LEU A 13 -2.89 -18.72 -6.66
C LEU A 13 -3.53 -17.41 -7.16
N VAL A 14 -4.84 -17.24 -6.94
CA VAL A 14 -5.57 -16.03 -7.34
C VAL A 14 -5.31 -14.86 -6.40
N GLU A 15 -5.15 -15.13 -5.10
CA GLU A 15 -4.99 -14.10 -4.07
C GLU A 15 -3.80 -13.14 -4.32
N PRO A 16 -2.58 -13.58 -4.69
CA PRO A 16 -1.48 -12.66 -5.01
C PRO A 16 -1.80 -11.70 -6.15
N VAL A 17 -2.59 -12.14 -7.15
CA VAL A 17 -3.04 -11.31 -8.27
C VAL A 17 -4.03 -10.24 -7.79
N GLN A 18 -4.99 -10.63 -6.95
CA GLN A 18 -5.94 -9.69 -6.34
C GLN A 18 -5.23 -8.68 -5.44
N ASN A 19 -4.27 -9.14 -4.63
CA ASN A 19 -3.44 -8.28 -3.79
C ASN A 19 -2.62 -7.29 -4.63
N ALA A 20 -2.05 -7.72 -5.76
CA ALA A 20 -1.33 -6.83 -6.67
C ALA A 20 -2.24 -5.74 -7.28
N LEU A 21 -3.47 -6.09 -7.67
CA LEU A 21 -4.46 -5.14 -8.18
C LEU A 21 -4.90 -4.16 -7.09
N SER A 22 -5.16 -4.65 -5.87
CA SER A 22 -5.49 -3.80 -4.72
C SER A 22 -4.37 -2.79 -4.43
N ARG A 23 -3.11 -3.23 -4.39
CA ARG A 23 -1.95 -2.34 -4.23
C ARG A 23 -1.82 -1.31 -5.36
N HIS A 24 -2.31 -1.61 -6.56
CA HIS A 24 -2.32 -0.66 -7.67
C HIS A 24 -3.35 0.44 -7.45
N PHE A 25 -4.57 0.09 -7.04
CA PHE A 25 -5.60 1.07 -6.73
C PHE A 25 -5.26 1.92 -5.51
N GLU A 26 -4.64 1.35 -4.48
CA GLU A 26 -4.14 2.12 -3.33
C GLU A 26 -3.14 3.19 -3.74
N ARG A 27 -2.20 2.88 -4.65
CA ARG A 27 -1.25 3.87 -5.18
C ARG A 27 -1.93 5.00 -5.95
N GLN A 28 -2.99 4.68 -6.70
CA GLN A 28 -3.79 5.70 -7.38
C GLN A 28 -4.54 6.58 -6.38
N ALA A 29 -5.15 5.97 -5.35
CA ALA A 29 -5.88 6.67 -4.30
C ALA A 29 -4.96 7.61 -3.50
N ASP A 30 -3.75 7.15 -3.16
CA ASP A 30 -2.74 7.97 -2.48
C ASP A 30 -2.30 9.16 -3.34
N THR A 31 -2.14 8.94 -4.65
CA THR A 31 -1.71 9.99 -5.58
C THR A 31 -2.80 11.04 -5.66
N TYR A 32 -4.04 10.59 -5.85
CA TYR A 32 -5.21 11.46 -5.87
C TYR A 32 -5.37 12.23 -4.55
N ALA A 33 -5.19 11.60 -3.39
CA ALA A 33 -5.30 12.27 -2.10
C ALA A 33 -4.27 13.38 -1.95
N LEU A 34 -3.00 13.13 -2.33
CA LEU A 34 -1.94 14.14 -2.28
C LEU A 34 -2.21 15.28 -3.27
N GLU A 35 -2.58 14.97 -4.51
CA GLU A 35 -2.91 15.96 -5.54
C GLU A 35 -4.14 16.81 -5.23
N ARG A 36 -5.08 16.30 -4.42
CA ARG A 36 -6.30 17.06 -4.06
C ARG A 36 -6.15 17.87 -2.79
N THR A 37 -5.34 17.41 -1.85
CA THR A 37 -5.21 18.06 -0.55
C THR A 37 -3.99 18.98 -0.48
N HIS A 38 -2.92 18.68 -1.23
CA HIS A 38 -1.63 19.36 -1.14
C HIS A 38 -1.08 19.43 0.31
N ASP A 39 -1.51 18.51 1.19
CA ASP A 39 -1.14 18.48 2.60
C ASP A 39 -0.34 17.21 2.93
N VAL A 40 0.92 17.24 2.50
CA VAL A 40 1.91 16.18 2.78
C VAL A 40 2.08 15.94 4.29
N PRO A 41 2.19 16.97 5.16
CA PRO A 41 2.26 16.77 6.60
C PRO A 41 1.07 15.99 7.18
N ALA A 42 -0.17 16.33 6.81
CA ALA A 42 -1.35 15.62 7.29
C ALA A 42 -1.40 14.18 6.79
N TYR A 43 -1.09 13.95 5.51
CA TYR A 43 -1.01 12.60 4.93
C TYR A 43 -0.01 11.72 5.70
N ARG A 44 1.21 12.21 5.93
CA ARG A 44 2.25 11.48 6.67
C ARG A 44 1.83 11.22 8.10
N SER A 45 1.23 12.21 8.77
CA SER A 45 0.72 12.07 10.13
C SER A 45 -0.35 10.98 10.23
N ALA A 46 -1.29 10.95 9.29
CA ALA A 46 -2.35 9.95 9.23
C ALA A 46 -1.78 8.53 9.13
N PHE A 47 -0.89 8.27 8.16
CA PHE A 47 -0.31 6.94 7.99
C PHE A 47 0.60 6.50 9.14
N LYS A 48 1.39 7.42 9.72
CA LYS A 48 2.18 7.12 10.92
C LYS A 48 1.28 6.77 12.11
N LYS A 49 0.17 7.50 12.30
CA LYS A 49 -0.79 7.22 13.36
C LYS A 49 -1.46 5.85 13.16
N LEU A 50 -1.90 5.54 11.93
CA LEU A 50 -2.48 4.25 11.58
C LEU A 50 -1.49 3.10 11.80
N ALA A 51 -0.24 3.25 11.36
CA ALA A 51 0.81 2.25 11.57
C ALA A 51 1.02 1.96 13.06
N ARG A 52 1.11 3.02 13.87
CA ARG A 52 1.26 2.89 15.33
C ARG A 52 0.07 2.20 15.99
N LEU A 53 -1.16 2.59 15.61
CA LEU A 53 -2.38 2.01 16.19
C LEU A 53 -2.52 0.53 15.86
N ASN A 54 -2.16 0.14 14.63
CA ASN A 54 -2.26 -1.24 14.17
C ASN A 54 -1.00 -2.07 14.45
N LYS A 55 0.04 -1.48 15.06
CA LYS A 55 1.37 -2.11 15.25
C LYS A 55 1.91 -2.70 13.93
N ALA A 56 1.68 -2.00 12.83
CA ALA A 56 2.08 -2.45 11.52
C ALA A 56 3.61 -2.43 11.40
N ASP A 57 4.18 -3.47 10.78
CA ASP A 57 5.56 -3.42 10.32
C ASP A 57 5.68 -2.37 9.20
N PRO A 58 6.51 -1.33 9.35
CA PRO A 58 6.68 -0.33 8.31
C PRO A 58 7.40 -0.85 7.07
N ASP A 59 8.25 -1.87 7.20
CA ASP A 59 9.12 -2.40 6.14
C ASP A 59 9.15 -3.94 6.11
N PRO A 60 7.99 -4.59 5.89
CA PRO A 60 7.89 -6.03 5.79
C PRO A 60 8.65 -6.56 4.56
N HIS A 61 9.07 -7.83 4.64
CA HIS A 61 9.83 -8.45 3.56
C HIS A 61 9.03 -8.51 2.25
N PRO A 62 9.62 -8.25 1.07
CA PRO A 62 8.88 -8.13 -0.20
C PRO A 62 8.01 -9.34 -0.57
N TRP A 63 8.45 -10.55 -0.21
CA TRP A 63 7.69 -11.77 -0.46
C TRP A 63 6.42 -11.88 0.39
N GLU A 64 6.47 -11.40 1.64
CA GLU A 64 5.29 -11.32 2.50
C GLU A 64 4.27 -10.34 1.92
N VAL A 65 4.75 -9.18 1.46
CA VAL A 65 3.91 -8.17 0.81
C VAL A 65 3.27 -8.73 -0.46
N PHE A 66 4.07 -9.40 -1.30
CA PHE A 66 3.59 -9.95 -2.56
C PHE A 66 2.45 -10.96 -2.35
N LEU A 67 2.64 -11.90 -1.42
CA LEU A 67 1.71 -12.99 -1.18
C LEU A 67 0.49 -12.55 -0.37
N PHE A 68 0.69 -11.80 0.72
CA PHE A 68 -0.34 -11.66 1.76
C PHE A 68 -0.87 -10.23 1.94
N HIS A 69 -0.18 -9.20 1.45
CA HIS A 69 -0.60 -7.82 1.71
C HIS A 69 -1.41 -7.26 0.54
N SER A 70 -2.67 -6.92 0.81
CA SER A 70 -3.53 -6.21 -0.14
C SER A 70 -3.17 -4.73 -0.32
N HIS A 71 -2.31 -4.17 0.55
CA HIS A 71 -1.93 -2.77 0.56
C HIS A 71 -0.40 -2.59 0.48
N PRO A 72 0.10 -1.45 -0.05
CA PRO A 72 1.53 -1.15 -0.01
C PRO A 72 2.01 -0.94 1.44
N PRO A 73 3.28 -1.28 1.75
CA PRO A 73 3.89 -0.97 3.04
C PRO A 73 3.81 0.52 3.39
N ILE A 74 3.76 0.81 4.69
CA ILE A 74 3.71 2.20 5.19
C ILE A 74 4.95 2.97 4.73
N ALA A 75 6.14 2.36 4.74
CA ALA A 75 7.35 3.01 4.24
C ALA A 75 7.20 3.45 2.77
N ALA A 76 6.62 2.61 1.90
CA ALA A 76 6.39 2.95 0.50
C ALA A 76 5.41 4.13 0.34
N ARG A 77 4.33 4.17 1.13
CA ARG A 77 3.37 5.31 1.12
C ARG A 77 4.01 6.61 1.60
N LEU A 78 4.89 6.55 2.61
CA LEU A 78 5.61 7.72 3.10
C LEU A 78 6.65 8.23 2.10
N GLN A 79 7.38 7.34 1.43
CA GLN A 79 8.31 7.70 0.35
C GLN A 79 7.59 8.37 -0.82
N MET A 80 6.40 7.88 -1.17
CA MET A 80 5.56 8.50 -2.20
C MET A 80 5.16 9.93 -1.84
N ALA A 81 4.80 10.19 -0.57
CA ALA A 81 4.48 11.53 -0.09
C ALA A 81 5.72 12.45 -0.11
N ASP A 82 6.89 11.94 0.25
CA ASP A 82 8.16 12.68 0.19
C ASP A 82 8.54 13.03 -1.26
N ALA A 83 8.34 12.09 -2.19
CA ALA A 83 8.55 12.32 -3.61
C ALA A 83 7.55 13.34 -4.20
N PHE A 84 6.30 13.35 -3.72
CA PHE A 84 5.31 14.36 -4.10
C PHE A 84 5.74 15.77 -3.66
N ALA A 85 6.11 15.93 -2.39
CA ALA A 85 6.60 17.22 -1.86
C ALA A 85 7.81 17.75 -2.65
N ALA A 86 8.77 16.88 -2.98
CA ALA A 86 9.93 17.26 -3.76
C ALA A 86 9.56 17.78 -5.16
N ARG A 87 8.58 17.15 -5.82
CA ARG A 87 8.09 17.60 -7.14
C ARG A 87 7.37 18.93 -7.05
N GLU A 88 6.55 19.13 -6.02
CA GLU A 88 5.82 20.37 -5.79
C GLU A 88 6.77 21.56 -5.58
N ILE A 89 7.83 21.39 -4.79
CA ILE A 89 8.87 22.42 -4.57
C ILE A 89 9.62 22.75 -5.87
N SER A 90 9.80 21.77 -6.76
CA SER A 90 10.51 21.96 -8.04
C SER A 90 9.65 22.53 -9.16
N SER A 91 8.34 22.68 -8.95
CA SER A 91 7.42 23.23 -9.95
C SER A 91 7.43 24.76 -9.85
N PRO A 92 7.86 25.49 -10.90
CA PRO A 92 8.02 26.94 -10.89
C PRO A 92 6.70 27.70 -10.80
#